data_AF-A0A942CP24-F1
#
_entry.id   AF-A0A942CP24-F1
#
_cell.length_a   1.000
_cell.length_b   1.000
_cell.length_c   1.000
_cell.angle_alpha   90.00
_cell.angle_beta   90.00
_cell.angle_gamma   90.00
#
_symmetry.space_group_name_H-M   'P 1'
#
loop_
_entity.id
_entity.type
_entity.pdbx_description
1 polymer ?
#
loop_
_entity_poly.entity_id
_entity_poly.type
_entity_poly.pdbx_seq_one_letter_code
_entity_poly.pdbx_strand_id
1 'polypeptide(L)'
;MLFSDINSISYWTNKPGTAGDPDWALYIYTKPTGTDDSAGWYKSRLTAEPYFTNTASVPANTWHEWSTSDPTNPLRFYDAPRAGYFGTYTDPTLATLQGGSYTWTNPITLAQTTHDYRNEEILFFSLQTGSGWANGFNGLVDGLSITVTNANAAREIGTVNLEAAAPVPEPASLVLLGTGLIGAGARRWRKRNDA
;
A
#
# COMPACT_ATOMS: atom_id res chain seq x y z
N MET A 1 -9.62 -11.60 -3.26
CA MET A 1 -8.14 -11.77 -3.36
C MET A 1 -7.67 -12.35 -2.04
N LEU A 2 -6.83 -13.37 -2.10
CA LEU A 2 -6.27 -14.01 -0.91
C LEU A 2 -5.00 -13.29 -0.45
N PHE A 3 -4.65 -13.45 0.82
CA PHE A 3 -3.37 -12.96 1.36
C PHE A 3 -2.17 -13.53 0.59
N SER A 4 -2.24 -14.78 0.14
CA SER A 4 -1.20 -15.40 -0.71
C SER A 4 -1.03 -14.74 -2.08
N ASP A 5 -2.03 -13.99 -2.56
CA ASP A 5 -1.97 -13.34 -3.87
C ASP A 5 -1.16 -12.03 -3.83
N ILE A 6 -0.86 -11.50 -2.64
CA ILE A 6 -0.08 -10.26 -2.50
C ILE A 6 1.34 -10.53 -2.99
N ASN A 7 1.77 -9.84 -4.04
CA ASN A 7 3.13 -9.94 -4.55
C ASN A 7 4.04 -8.99 -3.76
N SER A 8 3.66 -7.72 -3.74
CA SER A 8 4.41 -6.69 -3.05
C SER A 8 3.52 -5.54 -2.60
N ILE A 9 3.95 -4.87 -1.54
CA ILE A 9 3.42 -3.59 -1.11
C ILE A 9 4.61 -2.66 -0.91
N SER A 10 4.55 -1.47 -1.47
CA SER A 10 5.50 -0.40 -1.14
C SER A 10 4.82 0.94 -0.98
N TYR A 11 5.48 1.84 -0.24
CA TYR A 11 5.08 3.23 -0.07
C TYR A 11 6.29 4.05 0.35
N TRP A 12 6.22 5.35 0.10
CA TRP A 12 7.25 6.31 0.45
C TRP A 12 6.83 7.13 1.65
N THR A 13 7.78 7.45 2.53
CA THR A 13 7.56 8.43 3.61
C THR A 13 8.68 9.45 3.67
N ASN A 14 8.36 10.64 4.13
CA ASN A 14 9.35 11.65 4.52
C ASN A 14 8.91 12.29 5.84
N LYS A 15 9.77 12.24 6.86
CA LYS A 15 9.47 12.77 8.19
C LYS A 15 10.65 13.57 8.76
N PRO A 16 10.41 14.55 9.65
CA PRO A 16 11.48 15.33 10.29
C PRO A 16 12.35 14.51 11.25
N GLY A 17 11.82 13.38 11.73
CA GLY A 17 12.53 12.44 12.59
C GLY A 17 13.41 11.45 11.81
N THR A 18 14.21 10.69 12.54
CA THR A 18 14.95 9.53 12.01
C THR A 18 14.03 8.31 11.94
N ALA A 19 14.50 7.22 11.32
CA ALA A 19 13.71 6.00 11.18
C ALA A 19 13.03 5.50 12.46
N GLY A 20 13.66 5.64 13.62
CA GLY A 20 13.17 5.13 14.91
C GLY A 20 12.03 5.95 15.53
N ASP A 21 11.75 7.13 14.98
CA ASP A 21 10.66 7.98 15.46
C ASP A 21 9.29 7.46 14.98
N PRO A 22 8.19 7.80 15.68
CA PRO A 22 6.84 7.48 15.21
C PRO A 22 6.65 7.82 13.73
N ASP A 23 5.98 6.94 13.01
CA ASP A 23 5.91 6.93 11.54
C ASP A 23 4.46 6.83 10.99
N TRP A 24 4.33 6.30 9.79
CA TRP A 24 3.13 5.68 9.26
C TRP A 24 3.08 4.19 9.63
N ALA A 25 1.90 3.59 9.56
CA ALA A 25 1.68 2.17 9.77
C ALA A 25 0.79 1.62 8.65
N LEU A 26 1.23 0.51 8.07
CA LEU A 26 0.50 -0.26 7.09
C LEU A 26 -0.28 -1.38 7.79
N TYR A 27 -1.56 -1.48 7.49
CA TYR A 27 -2.44 -2.52 8.00
C TYR A 27 -3.01 -3.35 6.86
N ILE A 28 -3.03 -4.66 7.06
CA ILE A 28 -3.74 -5.62 6.20
C ILE A 28 -4.83 -6.26 7.05
N TYR A 29 -6.08 -5.97 6.71
CA TYR A 29 -7.24 -6.59 7.34
C TYR A 29 -7.79 -7.70 6.47
N THR A 30 -8.18 -8.83 7.09
CA THR A 30 -8.82 -9.94 6.40
C THR A 30 -10.28 -10.08 6.83
N LYS A 31 -11.12 -10.62 5.92
CA LYS A 31 -12.57 -10.70 6.13
C LYS A 31 -12.89 -11.63 7.30
N PRO A 32 -13.84 -11.26 8.18
CA PRO A 32 -14.28 -12.13 9.26
C PRO A 32 -14.96 -13.37 8.69
N THR A 33 -14.83 -14.48 9.40
CA THR A 33 -15.39 -15.79 9.00
C THR A 33 -16.41 -16.33 10.00
N GLY A 34 -16.53 -15.68 11.16
CA GLY A 34 -17.31 -16.15 12.31
C GLY A 34 -16.58 -17.15 13.19
N THR A 35 -15.35 -17.57 12.83
CA THR A 35 -14.54 -18.53 13.60
C THR A 35 -13.09 -18.06 13.67
N ASP A 36 -12.52 -18.02 14.88
CA ASP A 36 -11.15 -17.56 15.09
C ASP A 36 -10.92 -16.15 14.49
N ASP A 37 -11.91 -15.28 14.69
CA ASP A 37 -11.80 -13.89 14.27
C ASP A 37 -11.20 -13.07 15.41
N SER A 38 -10.14 -12.30 15.12
CA SER A 38 -9.49 -11.43 16.09
C SER A 38 -10.42 -10.32 16.62
N ALA A 39 -11.42 -9.92 15.85
CA ALA A 39 -12.50 -9.05 16.27
C ALA A 39 -13.79 -9.31 15.47
N GLY A 40 -14.92 -8.76 15.92
CA GLY A 40 -16.22 -9.00 15.25
C GLY A 40 -16.36 -8.50 13.81
N TRP A 41 -15.39 -7.74 13.28
CA TRP A 41 -15.43 -7.19 11.92
C TRP A 41 -14.22 -7.55 11.06
N TYR A 42 -13.23 -8.28 11.59
CA TYR A 42 -12.08 -8.78 10.83
C TYR A 42 -11.55 -10.09 11.42
N LYS A 43 -11.04 -10.97 10.55
CA LYS A 43 -10.40 -12.21 11.00
C LYS A 43 -8.98 -11.97 11.53
N SER A 44 -8.17 -11.26 10.76
CA SER A 44 -6.78 -10.92 11.10
C SER A 44 -6.47 -9.46 10.82
N ARG A 45 -5.53 -8.91 11.60
CA ARG A 45 -4.95 -7.59 11.35
C ARG A 45 -3.43 -7.69 11.43
N LEU A 46 -2.79 -7.80 10.28
CA LEU A 46 -1.34 -7.68 10.19
C LEU A 46 -0.98 -6.20 10.12
N THR A 47 0.00 -5.81 10.95
CA THR A 47 0.47 -4.43 11.07
C THR A 47 1.95 -4.40 10.75
N ALA A 48 2.37 -3.48 9.89
CA ALA A 48 3.76 -3.19 9.60
C ALA A 48 4.06 -1.73 9.90
N GLU A 49 5.11 -1.50 10.67
CA GLU A 49 5.58 -0.16 11.01
C GLU A 49 7.03 -0.06 10.51
N PRO A 50 7.35 0.97 9.69
CA PRO A 50 8.66 1.14 9.11
C PRO A 50 9.83 1.02 10.07
N TYR A 51 9.69 1.54 11.29
CA TYR A 51 10.80 1.56 12.22
C TYR A 51 11.24 0.15 12.65
N PHE A 52 10.39 -0.89 12.52
CA PHE A 52 10.76 -2.28 12.79
C PHE A 52 11.60 -2.93 11.68
N THR A 53 11.63 -2.33 10.49
CA THR A 53 12.61 -2.75 9.50
C THR A 53 13.98 -2.22 9.94
N ASN A 54 14.09 -0.97 10.39
CA ASN A 54 15.39 -0.30 10.34
C ASN A 54 16.50 -0.82 11.29
N THR A 55 17.68 -1.01 10.70
CA THR A 55 19.00 -0.93 11.32
C THR A 55 19.62 0.47 11.09
N ALA A 56 19.22 1.45 11.90
CA ALA A 56 19.84 2.79 12.08
C ALA A 56 20.09 3.74 10.87
N SER A 57 19.59 3.49 9.65
CA SER A 57 20.13 4.16 8.44
C SER A 57 19.29 5.25 7.73
N VAL A 58 18.04 5.55 8.09
CA VAL A 58 17.23 6.56 7.36
C VAL A 58 17.39 7.98 7.95
N PRO A 59 17.96 8.94 7.20
CA PRO A 59 18.11 10.32 7.66
C PRO A 59 16.78 11.08 7.72
N ALA A 60 16.72 12.08 8.60
CA ALA A 60 15.61 13.01 8.67
C ALA A 60 15.37 13.76 7.35
N ASN A 61 14.12 14.15 7.10
CA ASN A 61 13.67 14.96 5.96
C ASN A 61 14.01 14.39 4.58
N THR A 62 14.18 13.07 4.49
CA THR A 62 14.55 12.37 3.26
C THR A 62 13.45 11.38 2.90
N TRP A 63 13.06 11.35 1.62
CA TRP A 63 12.14 10.34 1.11
C TRP A 63 12.79 8.96 1.16
N HIS A 64 12.09 8.00 1.76
CA HIS A 64 12.52 6.62 1.84
C HIS A 64 11.37 5.69 1.46
N GLU A 65 11.67 4.68 0.66
CA GLU A 65 10.72 3.64 0.27
C GLU A 65 10.74 2.51 1.29
N TRP A 66 9.56 2.12 1.75
CA TRP A 66 9.36 0.92 2.52
C TRP A 66 8.69 -0.10 1.64
N SER A 67 9.25 -1.31 1.57
CA SER A 67 8.76 -2.35 0.68
C SER A 67 8.78 -3.72 1.34
N THR A 68 7.78 -4.54 1.05
CA THR A 68 7.79 -5.96 1.40
C THR A 68 8.82 -6.76 0.59
N SER A 69 9.31 -6.19 -0.51
CA SER A 69 10.24 -6.81 -1.43
C SER A 69 11.67 -6.25 -1.33
N ASP A 70 11.96 -5.40 -0.34
CA ASP A 70 13.32 -4.93 -0.10
C ASP A 70 14.24 -6.12 0.26
N PRO A 71 15.36 -6.32 -0.46
CA PRO A 71 16.23 -7.47 -0.24
C PRO A 71 17.09 -7.38 1.02
N THR A 72 17.27 -6.17 1.55
CA THR A 72 18.12 -5.89 2.71
C THR A 72 17.27 -5.77 3.97
N ASN A 73 16.12 -5.10 3.85
CA ASN A 73 15.34 -4.70 4.99
C ASN A 73 13.82 -4.60 4.71
N PRO A 74 13.18 -5.75 4.43
CA PRO A 74 11.77 -5.79 4.08
C PRO A 74 10.87 -5.38 5.23
N LEU A 75 9.69 -4.86 4.90
CA LEU A 75 8.59 -4.66 5.86
C LEU A 75 8.31 -5.94 6.66
N ARG A 76 8.24 -5.78 7.98
CA ARG A 76 7.92 -6.82 8.95
C ARG A 76 6.52 -6.63 9.48
N PHE A 77 5.84 -7.73 9.75
CA PHE A 77 4.44 -7.72 10.13
C PHE A 77 4.24 -8.40 11.48
N TYR A 78 3.38 -7.82 12.30
CA TYR A 78 2.89 -8.42 13.53
C TYR A 78 1.36 -8.48 13.56
N ASP A 79 0.82 -9.49 14.24
CA ASP A 79 -0.62 -9.63 14.52
C ASP A 79 -0.86 -9.48 16.02
N ALA A 80 -0.98 -8.25 16.51
CA ALA A 80 -1.03 -7.97 17.95
C ALA A 80 -2.12 -8.78 18.71
N PRO A 81 -3.36 -8.92 18.21
CA PRO A 81 -4.36 -9.79 18.83
C PRO A 81 -3.90 -11.24 19.06
N ARG A 82 -3.14 -11.82 18.12
CA ARG A 82 -2.66 -13.20 18.22
C ARG A 82 -1.33 -13.32 18.95
N ALA A 83 -0.45 -12.36 18.74
CA ALA A 83 0.91 -12.36 19.25
C ALA A 83 1.01 -11.85 20.70
N GLY A 84 0.08 -10.98 21.10
CA GLY A 84 0.06 -10.35 22.42
C GLY A 84 1.16 -9.30 22.62
N TYR A 85 1.75 -8.78 21.54
CA TYR A 85 2.73 -7.69 21.57
C TYR A 85 2.57 -6.77 20.34
N PHE A 86 3.20 -5.60 20.36
CA PHE A 86 3.14 -4.58 19.31
C PHE A 86 4.47 -4.47 18.57
N GLY A 87 4.75 -5.47 17.74
CA GLY A 87 5.91 -5.47 16.84
C GLY A 87 7.29 -5.68 17.48
N THR A 88 8.21 -6.24 16.70
CA THR A 88 9.64 -6.40 16.99
C THR A 88 10.48 -6.33 15.72
N TYR A 89 11.78 -6.05 15.87
CA TYR A 89 12.75 -6.09 14.75
C TYR A 89 12.99 -7.49 14.16
N THR A 90 12.43 -8.53 14.79
CA THR A 90 12.59 -9.94 14.38
C THR A 90 11.31 -10.55 13.83
N ASP A 91 10.23 -9.77 13.74
CA ASP A 91 8.94 -10.22 13.24
C ASP A 91 8.99 -10.71 11.79
N PRO A 92 8.07 -11.59 11.38
CA PRO A 92 8.10 -12.21 10.06
C PRO A 92 7.88 -11.19 8.96
N THR A 93 8.44 -11.48 7.78
CA THR A 93 8.17 -10.73 6.55
C THR A 93 6.89 -11.24 5.89
N LEU A 94 6.38 -10.52 4.88
CA LEU A 94 5.28 -10.99 4.05
C LEU A 94 5.56 -12.39 3.48
N ALA A 95 6.76 -12.61 2.93
CA ALA A 95 7.17 -13.89 2.36
C ALA A 95 7.17 -15.02 3.40
N THR A 96 7.59 -14.75 4.65
CA THR A 96 7.52 -15.74 5.73
C THR A 96 6.07 -16.13 6.03
N LEU A 97 5.16 -15.17 6.14
CA LEU A 97 3.73 -15.42 6.41
C LEU A 97 3.01 -16.10 5.23
N GLN A 98 3.51 -15.92 4.01
CA GLN A 98 3.02 -16.61 2.81
C GLN A 98 3.60 -18.02 2.64
N GLY A 99 4.69 -18.34 3.34
CA GLY A 99 5.35 -19.65 3.27
C GLY A 99 4.61 -20.78 3.99
N GLY A 100 3.71 -20.47 4.92
CA GLY A 100 2.96 -21.45 5.69
C GLY A 100 2.38 -20.86 6.97
N SER A 101 1.96 -21.74 7.89
CA SER A 101 1.56 -21.32 9.23
C SER A 101 2.74 -20.70 9.99
N TYR A 102 2.47 -19.64 10.74
CA TYR A 102 3.44 -18.98 11.61
C TYR A 102 3.02 -19.09 13.07
N THR A 103 3.97 -19.37 13.96
CA THR A 103 3.72 -19.44 15.41
C THR A 103 4.24 -18.18 16.07
N TRP A 104 3.30 -17.31 16.46
CA TRP A 104 3.60 -16.17 17.31
C TRP A 104 4.01 -16.66 18.68
N THR A 105 5.12 -16.14 19.21
CA THR A 105 5.54 -16.38 20.60
C THR A 105 5.66 -15.05 21.30
N ASN A 106 4.87 -14.83 22.35
CA ASN A 106 4.96 -13.62 23.13
C ASN A 106 6.31 -13.59 23.88
N PRO A 107 7.15 -12.56 23.69
CA PRO A 107 8.50 -12.56 24.27
C PRO A 107 8.51 -12.42 25.80
N ILE A 108 7.40 -12.01 26.41
CA ILE A 108 7.27 -11.79 27.86
C ILE A 108 6.60 -13.00 28.51
N THR A 109 5.46 -13.43 28.00
CA THR A 109 4.66 -14.49 28.61
C THR A 109 4.98 -15.88 28.06
N LEU A 110 5.72 -15.96 26.95
CA LEU A 110 6.03 -17.18 26.20
C LEU A 110 4.77 -17.91 25.66
N ALA A 111 3.60 -17.27 25.71
CA ALA A 111 2.39 -17.80 25.11
C ALA A 111 2.55 -17.93 23.59
N GLN A 112 2.01 -19.02 23.04
CA GLN A 112 2.13 -19.34 21.62
C GLN A 112 0.78 -19.45 20.93
N THR A 113 0.69 -18.86 19.74
CA THR A 113 -0.49 -18.91 18.88
C THR A 113 -0.03 -19.20 17.45
N THR A 114 -0.48 -20.31 16.87
CA THR A 114 -0.18 -20.66 15.46
C THR A 114 -1.32 -20.25 14.56
N HIS A 115 -1.00 -19.62 13.43
CA HIS A 115 -1.99 -19.15 12.46
C HIS A 115 -1.50 -19.28 11.02
N ASP A 116 -2.40 -19.59 10.08
CA ASP A 116 -2.11 -19.62 8.64
C ASP A 116 -2.95 -18.56 7.91
N TYR A 117 -2.26 -17.58 7.34
CA TYR A 117 -2.89 -16.43 6.68
C TYR A 117 -3.20 -16.68 5.20
N ARG A 118 -2.58 -17.67 4.56
CA ARG A 118 -2.49 -17.77 3.09
C ARG A 118 -3.85 -17.75 2.40
N ASN A 119 -4.83 -18.43 2.99
CA ASN A 119 -6.18 -18.57 2.43
C ASN A 119 -7.17 -17.53 2.94
N GLU A 120 -6.73 -16.53 3.71
CA GLU A 120 -7.61 -15.48 4.17
C GLU A 120 -7.91 -14.48 3.05
N GLU A 121 -9.19 -14.15 2.88
CA GLU A 121 -9.58 -13.12 1.94
C GLU A 121 -9.28 -11.73 2.50
N ILE A 122 -8.60 -10.89 1.73
CA ILE A 122 -8.34 -9.51 2.12
C ILE A 122 -9.65 -8.73 2.18
N LEU A 123 -9.85 -8.01 3.28
CA LEU A 123 -10.94 -7.06 3.47
C LEU A 123 -10.54 -5.68 2.92
N PHE A 124 -9.48 -5.09 3.45
CA PHE A 124 -8.88 -3.85 2.92
C PHE A 124 -7.43 -3.68 3.40
N PHE A 125 -6.72 -2.79 2.72
CA PHE A 125 -5.44 -2.24 3.18
C PHE A 125 -5.68 -0.84 3.76
N SER A 126 -4.91 -0.47 4.77
CA SER A 126 -4.96 0.88 5.34
C SER A 126 -3.55 1.36 5.62
N LEU A 127 -3.20 2.53 5.08
CA LEU A 127 -1.99 3.25 5.42
C LEU A 127 -2.41 4.47 6.22
N GLN A 128 -2.00 4.52 7.48
CA GLN A 128 -2.47 5.53 8.42
C GLN A 128 -1.40 5.80 9.48
N THR A 129 -1.60 6.83 10.29
CA THR A 129 -0.80 7.04 11.49
C THR A 129 -1.35 6.15 12.62
N GLY A 130 -0.48 5.63 13.47
CA GLY A 130 -0.90 4.78 14.58
C GLY A 130 -1.74 5.54 15.60
N SER A 131 -2.84 4.93 16.07
CA SER A 131 -3.65 5.50 17.14
C SER A 131 -2.92 5.41 18.49
N GLY A 132 -2.77 6.52 19.20
CA GLY A 132 -2.09 6.57 20.52
C GLY A 132 -0.59 6.83 20.45
N TRP A 133 -0.07 7.25 19.29
CA TRP A 133 1.33 7.68 19.14
C TRP A 133 1.56 9.07 19.73
N ALA A 134 2.83 9.43 19.92
CA ALA A 134 3.22 10.70 20.52
C ALA A 134 2.49 11.89 19.87
N ASN A 135 2.08 12.86 20.69
CA ASN A 135 1.46 14.09 20.19
C ASN A 135 2.37 14.76 19.16
N GLY A 136 1.81 15.17 18.03
CA GLY A 136 2.50 16.01 17.06
C GLY A 136 3.30 15.28 15.98
N PHE A 137 2.91 14.06 15.60
CA PHE A 137 3.45 13.45 14.38
C PHE A 137 3.22 14.35 13.16
N ASN A 138 4.30 14.64 12.43
CA ASN A 138 4.28 15.30 11.14
C ASN A 138 5.11 14.47 10.17
N GLY A 139 4.52 14.08 9.05
CA GLY A 139 5.17 13.29 8.03
C GLY A 139 4.36 13.31 6.74
N LEU A 140 5.07 13.10 5.65
CA LEU A 140 4.51 12.95 4.31
C LEU A 140 4.50 11.46 3.96
N VAL A 141 3.53 11.09 3.13
CA VAL A 141 3.40 9.75 2.57
C VAL A 141 3.03 9.88 1.12
N ASP A 142 3.54 9.00 0.27
CA ASP A 142 3.16 8.94 -1.13
C ASP A 142 3.41 7.55 -1.73
N GLY A 143 2.95 7.34 -2.96
CA GLY A 143 3.34 6.23 -3.80
C GLY A 143 2.96 4.86 -3.22
N LEU A 144 1.84 4.77 -2.51
CA LEU A 144 1.34 3.46 -2.08
C LEU A 144 1.01 2.63 -3.32
N SER A 145 1.74 1.55 -3.50
CA SER A 145 1.53 0.56 -4.56
C SER A 145 1.29 -0.82 -3.95
N ILE A 146 0.26 -1.49 -4.46
CA ILE A 146 -0.08 -2.86 -4.08
C ILE A 146 -0.14 -3.70 -5.36
N THR A 147 0.83 -4.60 -5.49
CA THR A 147 0.92 -5.55 -6.59
C THR A 147 0.47 -6.92 -6.15
N VAL A 148 -0.29 -7.58 -7.00
CA VAL A 148 -0.82 -8.92 -6.72
C VAL A 148 -0.52 -9.85 -7.88
N THR A 149 -0.24 -11.11 -7.59
CA THR A 149 -0.10 -12.14 -8.60
C THR A 149 -1.37 -12.99 -8.57
N ASN A 150 -2.17 -12.95 -9.63
CA ASN A 150 -3.26 -13.91 -9.80
C ASN A 150 -2.99 -14.77 -11.03
N ALA A 151 -2.81 -16.07 -10.78
CA ALA A 151 -2.78 -17.22 -11.67
C ALA A 151 -1.91 -17.19 -12.95
N ASN A 152 -1.50 -16.06 -13.54
CA ASN A 152 -0.67 -16.00 -14.74
C ASN A 152 0.13 -14.68 -14.96
N ALA A 153 -0.01 -13.64 -14.13
CA ALA A 153 0.86 -12.46 -14.17
C ALA A 153 0.74 -11.59 -12.89
N ALA A 154 1.81 -10.88 -12.55
CA ALA A 154 1.75 -9.79 -11.57
C ALA A 154 0.95 -8.62 -12.16
N ARG A 155 -0.02 -8.10 -11.40
CA ARG A 155 -0.85 -6.95 -11.76
C ARG A 155 -0.92 -6.00 -10.57
N GLU A 156 -0.68 -4.72 -10.82
CA GLU A 156 -0.96 -3.66 -9.86
C GLU A 156 -2.48 -3.45 -9.75
N ILE A 157 -3.01 -3.49 -8.53
CA ILE A 157 -4.47 -3.40 -8.28
C ILE A 157 -4.89 -2.14 -7.54
N GLY A 158 -3.94 -1.33 -7.08
CA GLY A 158 -4.22 -0.06 -6.46
C GLY A 158 -2.97 0.80 -6.37
N THR A 159 -3.10 2.05 -6.81
CA THR A 159 -2.14 3.11 -6.56
C THR A 159 -2.82 4.25 -5.83
N VAL A 160 -2.16 4.78 -4.81
CA VAL A 160 -2.47 6.09 -4.26
C VAL A 160 -1.25 6.95 -4.50
N ASN A 161 -1.36 7.85 -5.47
CA ASN A 161 -0.36 8.87 -5.79
C ASN A 161 -0.95 10.23 -5.44
N LEU A 162 -0.29 10.94 -4.53
CA LEU A 162 -0.72 12.24 -4.02
C LEU A 162 -0.04 13.42 -4.73
N GLU A 163 0.82 13.16 -5.71
CA GLU A 163 1.38 14.20 -6.57
C GLU A 163 0.30 14.90 -7.39
N ALA A 164 0.52 16.19 -7.67
CA ALA A 164 -0.38 16.94 -8.53
C ALA A 164 -0.45 16.26 -9.91
N ALA A 165 -1.67 15.90 -10.34
CA ALA A 165 -1.88 15.34 -11.65
C ALA A 165 -1.28 16.29 -12.70
N ALA A 166 -0.45 15.75 -13.61
CA ALA A 166 0.07 16.53 -14.71
C ALA A 166 -1.09 17.20 -15.46
N PRO A 167 -0.94 18.46 -15.89
CA PRO A 167 -2.01 19.17 -16.60
C PRO A 167 -2.45 18.32 -17.79
N VAL A 168 -3.71 17.90 -17.80
CA VAL A 168 -4.30 17.13 -18.89
C VAL A 168 -4.22 18.01 -20.14
N PRO A 169 -3.47 17.61 -21.19
CA PRO A 169 -3.46 18.36 -22.43
C PRO A 169 -4.89 18.48 -22.95
N GLU A 170 -5.33 19.69 -23.29
CA GLU A 170 -6.67 19.89 -23.83
C GLU A 170 -6.91 18.93 -25.01
N PRO A 171 -8.07 18.26 -25.09
CA PRO A 171 -8.31 17.31 -26.16
C PRO A 171 -8.10 17.98 -27.51
N ALA A 172 -7.37 17.33 -28.41
CA ALA A 172 -7.26 17.74 -29.81
C ALA A 172 -8.62 17.89 -30.51
N SER A 173 -9.72 17.51 -29.85
CA SER A 173 -11.11 17.77 -30.22
C SER A 173 -11.40 19.25 -30.54
N LEU A 174 -10.79 20.22 -29.86
CA LEU A 174 -10.97 21.65 -30.21
C LEU A 174 -10.31 22.01 -31.55
N VAL A 175 -9.14 21.44 -31.81
CA VAL A 175 -8.45 21.59 -33.11
C VAL A 175 -9.21 20.86 -34.21
N LEU A 176 -9.76 19.68 -33.94
CA LEU A 176 -10.55 18.91 -34.90
C LEU A 176 -11.90 19.59 -35.23
N LEU A 177 -12.55 20.21 -34.24
CA LEU A 177 -13.75 21.02 -34.44
C LEU A 177 -13.44 22.27 -35.27
N GLY A 178 -12.35 22.98 -34.95
CA GLY A 178 -11.92 24.16 -35.69
C GLY A 178 -11.58 23.85 -37.15
N THR A 179 -10.81 22.79 -37.41
CA THR A 179 -10.46 22.38 -38.78
C THR A 179 -11.66 21.84 -39.56
N GLY A 180 -12.58 21.13 -38.92
CA GLY A 180 -13.83 20.67 -39.52
C GLY A 180 -14.73 21.83 -40.00
N LEU A 181 -14.85 22.89 -39.19
CA LEU A 181 -15.62 24.08 -39.55
C LEU A 181 -14.98 24.87 -40.71
N ILE A 182 -13.65 25.00 -40.73
CA ILE A 182 -12.92 25.63 -41.83
C ILE A 182 -13.10 24.83 -43.13
N GLY A 183 -12.98 23.50 -43.07
CA GLY A 183 -13.18 22.62 -44.22
C GLY A 183 -14.60 22.69 -44.79
N ALA A 184 -15.63 22.73 -43.93
CA ALA A 184 -17.02 22.90 -44.34
C ALA A 184 -17.28 24.28 -44.97
N GLY A 185 -16.69 25.34 -44.42
CA GLY A 185 -16.77 26.71 -44.95
C GLY A 185 -16.14 26.86 -46.33
N ALA A 186 -14.92 26.34 -46.51
CA ALA A 186 -14.20 26.39 -47.79
C ALA A 186 -14.94 25.63 -48.91
N ARG A 187 -15.55 24.47 -48.57
CA ARG A 187 -16.36 23.68 -49.51
C ARG A 187 -17.61 24.42 -49.98
N ARG A 188 -18.26 25.17 -49.08
CA ARG A 188 -19.46 25.97 -49.40
C ARG A 188 -19.14 27.17 -50.27
N TRP A 189 -17.98 27.80 -50.09
CA TRP A 189 -17.56 28.96 -50.89
C TRP A 189 -17.25 28.57 -52.34
N ARG A 190 -16.53 27.46 -52.57
CA ARG A 190 -16.25 26.96 -53.94
C ARG A 190 -17.53 26.68 -54.72
N LYS A 191 -18.50 26.00 -54.12
CA LYS A 191 -19.80 25.72 -54.76
C LYS A 191 -20.61 26.96 -55.16
N ARG A 192 -20.33 28.14 -54.58
CA ARG A 192 -21.03 29.39 -54.93
C ARG A 192 -20.37 30.17 -56.06
N ASN A 193 -19.09 29.89 -56.37
CA ASN A 193 -18.36 30.55 -57.44
C ASN A 193 -18.37 29.73 -58.75
N ASP A 194 -18.80 28.47 -58.69
CA ASP A 194 -18.95 27.57 -59.85
C ASP A 194 -20.40 27.52 -60.40
N ALA A 195 -21.28 28.44 -59.97
CA ALA A 195 -22.67 28.59 -60.42
C ALA A 195 -22.91 30.01 -60.93
#